data_AF-A0A536CBQ9-F1
#
_entry.id   AF-A0A536CBQ9-F1
#
_cell.length_a   1.000
_cell.length_b   1.000
_cell.length_c   1.000
_cell.angle_alpha   90.00
_cell.angle_beta   90.00
_cell.angle_gamma   90.00
#
_symmetry.space_group_name_H-M   'P 1'
#
loop_
_entity.id
_entity.type
_entity.pdbx_description
1 polymer ?
#
loop_
_entity_poly.entity_id
_entity_poly.type
_entity_poly.pdbx_seq_one_letter_code
_entity_poly.pdbx_strand_id
1 'polypeptide(L)'
;MIAIVILAGYLVGLIVALLTIGAENSRIAFGGYALYGNGALIVPAILAPYALYPGWAWVLAHEGDRRLEAGLYVLGLYFGVGSISILEAAWFPQSADVTLLSALPGFALTGALFVIPAAVFAAGTLWLVRSGHVAITPLTVAFGIIIAALTALLFGAGLGILAGGAVALALQQPARRITIGAALFALLVVVGNAPFIPALFTPSGPTP
;
A
#
# COMPACT_ATOMS: atom_id res chain seq x y z
N MET A 1 14.50 12.01 -16.01
CA MET A 1 14.25 11.61 -14.60
C MET A 1 12.77 11.58 -14.27
N ILE A 2 12.05 12.70 -14.41
CA ILE A 2 10.60 12.83 -14.21
C ILE A 2 9.79 11.68 -14.82
N ALA A 3 9.92 11.43 -16.14
CA ALA A 3 9.18 10.37 -16.82
C ALA A 3 9.47 8.96 -16.27
N ILE A 4 10.73 8.69 -15.90
CA ILE A 4 11.14 7.40 -15.33
C ILE A 4 10.48 7.19 -13.98
N VAL A 5 10.37 8.23 -13.15
CA VAL A 5 9.78 8.15 -11.81
C VAL A 5 8.27 7.89 -11.89
N ILE A 6 7.58 8.59 -12.78
CA ILE A 6 6.14 8.36 -13.05
C ILE A 6 5.93 6.93 -13.56
N LEU A 7 6.72 6.51 -14.54
CA LEU A 7 6.61 5.17 -15.12
C LEU A 7 6.91 4.08 -14.09
N ALA A 8 7.92 4.27 -13.25
CA ALA A 8 8.24 3.34 -12.17
C ALA A 8 7.09 3.20 -11.17
N GLY A 9 6.48 4.33 -10.76
CA GLY A 9 5.29 4.32 -9.92
C GLY A 9 4.13 3.57 -10.59
N TYR A 10 3.87 3.87 -11.86
CA TYR A 10 2.82 3.21 -12.63
C TYR A 10 3.02 1.70 -12.77
N LEU A 11 4.22 1.25 -13.13
CA LEU A 11 4.53 -0.17 -13.29
C LEU A 11 4.42 -0.93 -11.96
N VAL A 12 4.88 -0.33 -10.86
CA VAL A 12 4.71 -0.94 -9.53
C VAL A 12 3.23 -1.01 -9.15
N GLY A 13 2.46 0.05 -9.40
CA GLY A 13 1.02 0.03 -9.18
C GLY A 13 0.29 -1.00 -10.05
N LEU A 14 0.74 -1.20 -11.29
CA LEU A 14 0.21 -2.22 -12.17
C LEU A 14 0.48 -3.63 -11.63
N ILE A 15 1.66 -3.88 -11.05
CA ILE A 15 1.94 -5.15 -10.36
C ILE A 15 0.96 -5.36 -9.20
N VAL A 16 0.71 -4.33 -8.39
CA VAL A 16 -0.30 -4.40 -7.33
C VAL A 16 -1.67 -4.75 -7.93
N ALA A 17 -2.08 -4.08 -9.01
CA ALA A 17 -3.35 -4.33 -9.66
C ALA A 17 -3.50 -5.77 -10.14
N LEU A 18 -2.47 -6.32 -10.80
CA LEU A 18 -2.46 -7.71 -11.26
C LEU A 18 -2.55 -8.70 -10.10
N LEU A 19 -1.85 -8.44 -9.00
CA LEU A 19 -1.93 -9.28 -7.79
C LEU A 19 -3.30 -9.19 -7.13
N THR A 20 -3.94 -8.02 -7.12
CA THR A 20 -5.31 -7.85 -6.59
C THR A 20 -6.30 -8.65 -7.40
N ILE A 21 -6.25 -8.56 -8.73
CA ILE A 21 -7.13 -9.32 -9.63
C ILE A 21 -6.86 -10.82 -9.51
N GLY A 22 -5.59 -11.21 -9.40
CA GLY A 22 -5.20 -12.59 -9.16
C GLY A 22 -5.80 -13.11 -7.86
N ALA A 23 -5.72 -12.34 -6.77
CA ALA A 23 -6.35 -12.67 -5.49
C ALA A 23 -7.88 -12.80 -5.64
N GLU A 24 -8.54 -11.78 -6.18
CA GLU A 24 -9.99 -11.74 -6.40
C GLU A 24 -10.51 -12.98 -7.13
N ASN A 25 -9.75 -13.47 -8.11
CA ASN A 25 -10.14 -14.61 -8.96
C ASN A 25 -9.54 -15.95 -8.51
N SER A 26 -8.76 -15.99 -7.42
CA SER A 26 -8.02 -17.18 -6.98
C SER A 26 -8.89 -18.24 -6.28
N ARG A 27 -10.04 -17.85 -5.72
CA ARG A 27 -10.87 -18.66 -4.79
C ARG A 27 -10.11 -19.22 -3.59
N ILE A 28 -8.97 -18.62 -3.23
CA ILE A 28 -8.17 -19.06 -2.08
C ILE A 28 -8.90 -18.65 -0.78
N ALA A 29 -9.05 -19.59 0.14
CA ALA A 29 -9.60 -19.35 1.48
C ALA A 29 -8.74 -20.03 2.56
N PHE A 30 -8.64 -19.37 3.72
CA PHE A 30 -7.91 -19.82 4.90
C PHE A 30 -8.85 -19.76 6.11
N GLY A 31 -9.39 -20.90 6.53
CA GLY A 31 -10.38 -20.93 7.61
C GLY A 31 -11.61 -20.07 7.27
N GLY A 32 -11.97 -19.14 8.15
CA GLY A 32 -13.05 -18.17 7.93
C GLY A 32 -12.70 -16.99 7.02
N TYR A 33 -11.46 -16.88 6.55
CA TYR A 33 -10.99 -15.78 5.71
C TYR A 33 -10.92 -16.20 4.23
N ALA A 34 -11.58 -15.45 3.36
CA ALA A 34 -11.49 -15.62 1.91
C ALA A 34 -10.60 -14.53 1.31
N LEU A 35 -9.60 -14.93 0.51
CA LEU A 35 -8.73 -14.01 -0.25
C LEU A 35 -9.35 -13.67 -1.62
N TYR A 36 -10.67 -13.51 -1.66
CA TYR A 36 -11.45 -13.11 -2.84
C TYR A 36 -12.65 -12.27 -2.39
N GLY A 37 -13.31 -11.57 -3.31
CA GLY A 37 -14.29 -10.56 -2.97
C GLY A 37 -13.65 -9.42 -2.16
N ASN A 38 -14.33 -8.98 -1.10
CA ASN A 38 -13.79 -7.94 -0.22
C ASN A 38 -12.42 -8.30 0.40
N GLY A 39 -12.08 -9.59 0.47
CA GLY A 39 -10.77 -10.03 0.95
C GLY A 39 -9.61 -9.64 0.05
N ALA A 40 -9.80 -9.53 -1.27
CA ALA A 40 -8.75 -9.12 -2.19
C ALA A 40 -8.30 -7.67 -1.97
N LEU A 41 -9.13 -6.83 -1.35
CA LEU A 41 -8.80 -5.45 -0.99
C LEU A 41 -7.64 -5.33 0.01
N ILE A 42 -7.28 -6.43 0.69
CA ILE A 42 -6.07 -6.46 1.53
C ILE A 42 -4.79 -6.27 0.71
N VAL A 43 -4.80 -6.70 -0.56
CA VAL A 43 -3.64 -6.64 -1.46
C VAL A 43 -3.24 -5.19 -1.73
N PRO A 44 -4.12 -4.31 -2.27
CA PRO A 44 -3.75 -2.91 -2.46
C PRO A 44 -3.57 -2.19 -1.12
N ALA A 45 -4.32 -2.55 -0.07
CA ALA A 45 -4.16 -1.96 1.27
C ALA A 45 -2.76 -2.16 1.86
N ILE A 46 -2.11 -3.31 1.63
CA ILE A 46 -0.75 -3.60 2.12
C ILE A 46 0.30 -3.15 1.10
N LEU A 47 0.11 -3.49 -0.17
CA LEU A 47 1.15 -3.33 -1.19
C LEU A 47 1.31 -1.89 -1.67
N ALA A 48 0.26 -1.06 -1.67
CA ALA A 48 0.40 0.35 -2.03
C ALA A 48 1.28 1.13 -1.01
N PRO A 49 1.05 1.03 0.31
CA PRO A 49 1.98 1.57 1.30
C PRO A 49 3.38 0.97 1.19
N TYR A 50 3.49 -0.35 0.94
CA TYR A 50 4.78 -0.98 0.75
C TYR A 50 5.54 -0.40 -0.46
N ALA A 51 4.85 -0.15 -1.58
CA ALA A 51 5.44 0.39 -2.80
C ALA A 51 6.01 1.81 -2.61
N LEU A 52 5.46 2.61 -1.68
CA LEU A 52 6.03 3.92 -1.34
C LEU A 52 7.46 3.79 -0.80
N TYR A 53 7.76 2.72 -0.04
CA TYR A 53 9.07 2.54 0.57
C TYR A 53 10.23 2.49 -0.44
N PRO A 54 10.31 1.48 -1.33
CA PRO A 54 11.43 1.38 -2.25
C PRO A 54 11.43 2.54 -3.26
N GLY A 55 10.25 3.02 -3.67
CA GLY A 55 10.11 4.15 -4.58
C GLY A 55 10.70 5.44 -4.02
N TRP A 56 10.25 5.86 -2.82
CA TRP A 56 10.74 7.08 -2.19
C TRP A 56 12.17 6.93 -1.67
N ALA A 57 12.56 5.76 -1.14
CA ALA A 57 13.93 5.52 -0.74
C ALA A 57 14.91 5.61 -1.93
N TRP A 58 14.49 5.23 -3.14
CA TRP A 58 15.27 5.44 -4.35
C TRP A 58 15.28 6.90 -4.80
N VAL A 59 14.11 7.54 -4.93
CA VAL A 59 13.99 8.93 -5.41
C VAL A 59 14.75 9.91 -4.50
N LEU A 60 14.54 9.80 -3.19
CA LEU A 60 15.04 10.74 -2.18
C LEU A 60 16.47 10.45 -1.73
N ALA A 61 17.09 9.36 -2.19
CA ALA A 61 18.49 9.07 -1.92
C ALA A 61 19.46 9.94 -2.73
N HIS A 62 18.97 10.59 -3.79
CA HIS A 62 19.80 11.44 -4.65
C HIS A 62 19.93 12.84 -4.06
N GLU A 63 21.05 13.52 -4.36
CA GLU A 63 21.27 14.90 -3.97
C GLU A 63 20.24 15.85 -4.63
N GLY A 64 19.87 16.90 -3.89
CA GLY A 64 18.90 17.93 -4.29
C GLY A 64 17.50 17.77 -3.70
N ASP A 65 16.64 18.77 -3.92
CA ASP A 65 15.23 18.69 -3.57
C ASP A 65 14.48 17.86 -4.61
N ARG A 66 14.06 16.66 -4.22
CA ARG A 66 13.42 15.64 -5.06
C ARG A 66 11.96 15.39 -4.68
N ARG A 67 11.35 16.34 -3.96
CA ARG A 67 9.96 16.23 -3.46
C ARG A 67 8.95 16.13 -4.60
N LEU A 68 9.17 16.86 -5.69
CA LEU A 68 8.32 16.79 -6.88
C LEU A 68 8.34 15.38 -7.47
N GLU A 69 9.51 14.79 -7.64
CA GLU A 69 9.67 13.42 -8.14
C GLU A 69 9.01 12.41 -7.21
N ALA A 70 9.14 12.55 -5.89
CA ALA A 70 8.45 11.68 -4.95
C ALA A 70 6.92 11.77 -5.09
N GLY A 71 6.38 12.98 -5.31
CA GLY A 71 4.96 13.19 -5.63
C GLY A 71 4.55 12.59 -6.98
N LEU A 72 5.39 12.71 -8.00
CA LEU A 72 5.17 12.13 -9.33
C LEU A 72 5.22 10.59 -9.31
N TYR A 73 6.04 10.00 -8.44
CA TYR A 73 6.02 8.55 -8.18
C TYR A 73 4.65 8.12 -7.63
N VAL A 74 4.13 8.87 -6.65
CA VAL A 74 2.79 8.62 -6.07
C VAL A 74 1.71 8.75 -7.14
N LEU A 75 1.83 9.74 -8.03
CA LEU A 75 0.89 9.92 -9.14
C LEU A 75 0.90 8.71 -10.10
N GLY A 76 2.10 8.21 -10.44
CA GLY A 76 2.23 6.97 -11.21
C GLY A 76 1.59 5.79 -10.48
N LEU A 77 1.92 5.61 -9.20
CA LEU A 77 1.39 4.54 -8.35
C LEU A 77 -0.14 4.60 -8.24
N TYR A 78 -0.71 5.80 -8.09
CA TYR A 78 -2.15 6.06 -8.09
C TYR A 78 -2.83 5.50 -9.35
N PHE A 79 -2.32 5.83 -10.53
CA PHE A 79 -2.88 5.33 -11.79
C PHE A 79 -2.62 3.84 -12.02
N GLY A 80 -1.46 3.34 -11.56
CA GLY A 80 -1.14 1.91 -11.63
C GLY A 80 -2.11 1.08 -10.78
N VAL A 81 -2.30 1.46 -9.50
CA VAL A 81 -3.26 0.79 -8.60
C VAL A 81 -4.70 0.99 -9.09
N GLY A 82 -5.05 2.19 -9.57
CA GLY A 82 -6.36 2.45 -10.18
C GLY A 82 -6.69 1.52 -11.34
N SER A 83 -5.66 1.00 -12.04
CA SER A 83 -5.85 0.07 -13.16
C SER A 83 -6.53 -1.24 -12.76
N ILE A 84 -6.69 -1.56 -11.45
CA ILE A 84 -7.54 -2.66 -10.97
C ILE A 84 -8.91 -2.61 -11.65
N SER A 85 -9.63 -1.49 -11.57
CA SER A 85 -10.99 -1.39 -12.10
C SER A 85 -11.04 -1.50 -13.63
N ILE A 86 -10.02 -1.00 -14.32
CA ILE A 86 -9.92 -1.10 -15.78
C ILE A 86 -9.68 -2.56 -16.21
N LEU A 87 -8.75 -3.23 -15.55
CA LEU A 87 -8.38 -4.61 -15.86
C LEU A 87 -9.50 -5.59 -15.47
N GLU A 88 -10.20 -5.38 -14.35
CA GLU A 88 -11.40 -6.15 -14.02
C GLU A 88 -12.49 -6.01 -15.08
N ALA A 89 -12.80 -4.78 -15.50
CA ALA A 89 -13.78 -4.55 -16.55
C ALA A 89 -13.37 -5.17 -17.91
N ALA A 90 -12.08 -5.20 -18.20
CA ALA A 90 -11.56 -5.74 -19.46
C ALA A 90 -11.48 -7.27 -19.48
N TRP A 91 -11.10 -7.91 -18.37
CA TRP A 91 -10.81 -9.35 -18.32
C TRP A 91 -11.92 -10.16 -17.64
N PHE A 92 -12.65 -9.56 -16.70
CA PHE A 92 -13.67 -10.21 -15.90
C PHE A 92 -14.95 -9.34 -15.80
N PRO A 93 -15.59 -8.99 -16.94
CA PRO A 93 -16.79 -8.16 -16.93
C PRO A 93 -17.94 -8.85 -16.19
N GLN A 94 -18.53 -8.15 -15.21
CA GLN A 94 -19.62 -8.66 -14.36
C GLN A 94 -20.97 -8.73 -15.09
N SER A 95 -21.15 -7.96 -16.17
CA SER A 95 -22.33 -7.99 -17.04
C SER A 95 -21.97 -7.49 -18.44
N ALA A 96 -22.88 -7.68 -19.40
CA ALA A 96 -22.70 -7.23 -20.78
C ALA A 96 -22.62 -5.69 -20.93
N ASP A 97 -23.11 -4.94 -19.94
CA ASP A 97 -23.13 -3.47 -19.95
C ASP A 97 -21.84 -2.84 -19.39
N VAL A 98 -20.96 -3.65 -18.80
CA VAL A 98 -19.68 -3.16 -18.28
C VAL A 98 -18.74 -2.82 -19.43
N THR A 99 -18.32 -1.56 -19.48
CA THR A 99 -17.36 -1.04 -20.45
C THR A 99 -16.13 -0.43 -19.76
N LEU A 100 -15.07 -0.18 -20.51
CA LEU A 100 -13.90 0.56 -20.02
C LEU A 100 -14.25 1.96 -19.53
N LEU A 101 -15.25 2.60 -20.17
CA LEU A 101 -15.69 3.94 -19.77
C LEU A 101 -16.42 3.90 -18.41
N SER A 102 -17.26 2.89 -18.18
CA SER A 102 -17.92 2.70 -16.88
C SER A 102 -16.94 2.35 -15.75
N ALA A 103 -15.72 1.90 -16.07
CA ALA A 103 -14.68 1.61 -15.09
C ALA A 103 -13.88 2.86 -14.65
N LEU A 104 -14.00 4.00 -15.35
CA LEU A 104 -13.27 5.23 -15.03
C LEU A 104 -13.51 5.77 -13.61
N PRO A 105 -14.75 5.77 -13.06
CA PRO A 105 -14.97 6.16 -11.67
C PRO A 105 -14.24 5.22 -10.69
N GLY A 106 -14.28 3.91 -10.93
CA GLY A 106 -13.56 2.92 -10.13
C GLY A 106 -12.04 3.11 -10.22
N PHE A 107 -11.53 3.40 -11.41
CA PHE A 107 -10.12 3.69 -11.64
C PHE A 107 -9.64 4.87 -10.79
N ALA A 108 -10.38 5.97 -10.81
CA ALA A 108 -10.05 7.15 -10.03
C ALA A 108 -10.18 6.90 -8.51
N LEU A 109 -11.24 6.20 -8.10
CA LEU A 109 -11.52 5.95 -6.69
C LEU A 109 -10.54 4.95 -6.06
N THR A 110 -10.19 3.88 -6.75
CA THR A 110 -9.30 2.84 -6.24
C THR A 110 -7.91 3.40 -5.98
N GLY A 111 -7.35 4.16 -6.92
CA GLY A 111 -6.10 4.89 -6.68
C GLY A 111 -6.22 5.85 -5.50
N ALA A 112 -7.34 6.56 -5.38
CA ALA A 112 -7.55 7.56 -4.33
C ALA A 112 -7.62 6.93 -2.94
N LEU A 113 -8.30 5.80 -2.80
CA LEU A 113 -8.50 5.13 -1.51
C LEU A 113 -7.22 4.49 -0.98
N PHE A 114 -6.47 3.78 -1.83
CA PHE A 114 -5.34 2.97 -1.36
C PHE A 114 -4.00 3.70 -1.41
N VAL A 115 -3.82 4.68 -2.30
CA VAL A 115 -2.52 5.33 -2.50
C VAL A 115 -2.43 6.67 -1.79
N ILE A 116 -3.43 7.55 -1.95
CA ILE A 116 -3.32 8.94 -1.50
C ILE A 116 -3.24 9.06 0.03
N PRO A 117 -4.16 8.47 0.83
CA PRO A 117 -4.05 8.51 2.29
C PRO A 117 -2.73 7.94 2.81
N ALA A 118 -2.31 6.78 2.29
CA ALA A 118 -1.05 6.15 2.67
C ALA A 118 0.15 7.05 2.35
N ALA A 119 0.16 7.70 1.18
CA ALA A 119 1.20 8.65 0.81
C ALA A 119 1.21 9.89 1.70
N VAL A 120 0.05 10.41 2.09
CA VAL A 120 -0.05 11.56 3.01
C VAL A 120 0.51 11.20 4.38
N PHE A 121 0.12 10.04 4.95
CA PHE A 121 0.68 9.58 6.22
C PHE A 121 2.18 9.32 6.13
N ALA A 122 2.65 8.69 5.04
CA ALA A 122 4.07 8.46 4.81
C ALA A 122 4.87 9.77 4.71
N ALA A 123 4.34 10.77 4.00
CA ALA A 123 4.96 12.09 3.88
C ALA A 123 5.02 12.79 5.25
N GLY A 124 3.93 12.75 6.01
CA GLY A 124 3.85 13.32 7.35
C GLY A 124 4.87 12.69 8.30
N THR A 125 4.94 11.36 8.35
CA THR A 125 5.92 10.65 9.18
C THR A 125 7.35 10.93 8.74
N LEU A 126 7.62 10.89 7.44
CA LEU A 126 8.94 11.21 6.89
C LEU A 126 9.38 12.63 7.25
N TRP A 127 8.46 13.60 7.15
CA TRP A 127 8.71 15.00 7.51
C TRP A 127 9.00 15.16 9.01
N LEU A 128 8.18 14.54 9.87
CA LEU A 128 8.37 14.58 11.33
C LEU A 128 9.74 14.04 11.73
N VAL A 129 10.15 12.91 11.14
CA VAL A 129 11.44 12.29 11.44
C VAL A 129 12.61 13.11 10.88
N ARG A 130 12.54 13.53 9.61
CA ARG A 130 13.65 14.27 8.97
C ARG A 130 13.84 15.67 9.53
N SER A 131 12.79 16.29 10.05
CA SER A 131 12.86 17.61 10.67
C SER A 131 13.30 17.55 12.14
N GLY A 132 13.55 16.36 12.70
CA GLY A 132 13.96 16.19 14.09
C GLY A 132 12.85 16.33 15.13
N HIS A 133 11.58 16.48 14.71
CA HIS A 133 10.44 16.50 15.63
C HIS A 133 10.21 15.14 16.31
N VAL A 134 10.58 14.05 15.63
CA VAL A 134 10.46 12.68 16.15
C VAL A 134 11.75 11.92 15.87
N ALA A 135 12.40 11.39 16.91
CA ALA A 135 13.51 10.46 16.76
C ALA A 135 12.99 9.02 16.61
N ILE A 136 13.59 8.21 15.73
CA ILE A 136 13.25 6.78 15.61
C ILE A 136 13.87 6.02 16.79
N THR A 137 13.06 5.81 17.81
CA THR A 137 13.35 5.01 19.01
C THR A 137 12.37 3.84 19.12
N PRO A 138 12.69 2.78 19.90
CA PRO A 138 11.75 1.67 20.10
C PRO A 138 10.37 2.11 20.57
N LEU A 139 10.30 3.12 21.45
CA LEU A 139 9.05 3.67 21.96
C LEU A 139 8.22 4.36 20.86
N THR A 140 8.84 5.24 20.08
CA THR A 140 8.16 5.94 18.97
C THR A 140 7.74 4.97 17.86
N VAL A 141 8.50 3.89 17.63
CA VAL A 141 8.13 2.83 16.69
C VAL A 141 6.92 2.08 17.21
N ALA A 142 6.88 1.72 18.49
CA ALA A 142 5.73 1.06 19.10
C ALA A 142 4.45 1.92 18.99
N PHE A 143 4.53 3.22 19.31
CA PHE A 143 3.41 4.14 19.11
C PHE A 143 3.01 4.25 17.64
N GLY A 144 3.97 4.37 16.72
CA GLY A 144 3.70 4.40 15.29
C GLY A 144 2.96 3.15 14.79
N ILE A 145 3.35 1.98 15.28
CA ILE A 145 2.68 0.70 14.99
C ILE A 145 1.24 0.70 15.51
N ILE A 146 1.01 1.15 16.74
CA ILE A 146 -0.34 1.23 17.33
C ILE A 146 -1.23 2.17 16.51
N ILE A 147 -0.73 3.37 16.20
CA ILE A 147 -1.47 4.35 15.39
C ILE A 147 -1.75 3.77 13.99
N ALA A 148 -0.75 3.16 13.35
CA ALA A 148 -0.91 2.51 12.06
C ALA A 148 -1.95 1.39 12.11
N ALA A 149 -1.96 0.56 13.14
CA ALA A 149 -2.95 -0.50 13.32
C ALA A 149 -4.37 0.05 13.46
N LEU A 150 -4.56 1.07 14.30
CA LEU A 150 -5.86 1.71 14.52
C LEU A 150 -6.40 2.39 13.25
N THR A 151 -5.51 2.97 12.44
CA THR A 151 -5.86 3.71 11.23
C THR A 151 -5.80 2.87 9.95
N ALA A 152 -5.28 1.64 9.99
CA ALA A 152 -5.26 0.70 8.86
C ALA A 152 -6.66 0.22 8.45
N LEU A 153 -7.64 0.30 9.37
CA LEU A 153 -9.06 0.05 9.08
C LEU A 153 -9.63 0.95 7.97
N LEU A 154 -8.98 2.08 7.69
CA LEU A 154 -9.32 2.98 6.59
C LEU A 154 -8.57 2.57 5.31
N PHE A 155 -8.85 1.39 4.78
CA PHE A 155 -8.27 0.88 3.52
C PHE A 155 -6.72 0.85 3.49
N GLY A 156 -6.09 0.56 4.63
CA GLY A 156 -4.62 0.53 4.73
C GLY A 156 -3.95 1.90 4.87
N ALA A 157 -4.70 3.01 4.96
CA ALA A 157 -4.15 4.36 5.07
C ALA A 157 -3.08 4.50 6.17
N GLY A 158 -3.36 3.96 7.36
CA GLY A 158 -2.45 3.99 8.51
C GLY A 158 -1.10 3.32 8.29
N LEU A 159 -1.03 2.36 7.37
CA LEU A 159 0.21 1.66 7.02
C LEU A 159 1.23 2.59 6.35
N GLY A 160 0.78 3.72 5.80
CA GLY A 160 1.64 4.79 5.32
C GLY A 160 2.61 5.32 6.38
N ILE A 161 2.21 5.33 7.66
CA ILE A 161 3.07 5.75 8.78
C ILE A 161 4.33 4.88 8.83
N LEU A 162 4.17 3.57 8.70
CA LEU A 162 5.26 2.61 8.74
C LEU A 162 6.15 2.74 7.50
N ALA A 163 5.56 2.95 6.33
CA ALA A 163 6.31 3.20 5.10
C ALA A 163 7.15 4.48 5.20
N GLY A 164 6.60 5.58 5.70
CA GLY A 164 7.33 6.84 5.91
C GLY A 164 8.50 6.71 6.89
N GLY A 165 8.29 6.00 8.02
CA GLY A 165 9.35 5.69 8.98
C GLY A 165 10.46 4.82 8.37
N ALA A 166 10.09 3.81 7.59
CA ALA A 166 11.03 2.95 6.88
C ALA A 166 11.84 3.72 5.83
N VAL A 167 11.22 4.64 5.08
CA VAL A 167 11.93 5.53 4.15
C VAL A 167 12.95 6.38 4.91
N ALA A 168 12.54 7.00 6.02
CA ALA A 168 13.46 7.80 6.84
C ALA A 168 14.67 6.99 7.31
N LEU A 169 14.44 5.78 7.83
CA LEU A 169 15.48 4.87 8.29
C LEU A 169 16.40 4.43 7.14
N ALA A 170 15.86 4.15 5.95
CA ALA A 170 16.61 3.75 4.77
C ALA A 170 17.48 4.86 4.16
N LEU A 171 17.08 6.12 4.34
CA LEU A 171 17.90 7.28 3.97
C LEU A 171 19.06 7.47 4.96
N GLN A 172 18.86 7.18 6.25
CA GLN A 172 19.93 7.22 7.27
C GLN A 172 20.87 6.01 7.19
N GLN A 173 20.35 4.83 6.84
CA GLN A 173 21.07 3.56 6.85
C GLN A 173 20.99 2.87 5.46
N PRO A 174 21.64 3.43 4.42
CA PRO A 174 21.50 2.93 3.05
C PRO A 174 21.95 1.47 2.89
N ALA A 175 22.97 1.04 3.65
CA ALA A 175 23.46 -0.33 3.64
C ALA A 175 22.42 -1.37 4.13
N ARG A 176 21.40 -0.94 4.87
CA ARG A 176 20.37 -1.83 5.47
C ARG A 176 19.02 -1.77 4.75
N ARG A 177 18.95 -1.11 3.58
CA ARG A 177 17.69 -0.92 2.83
C ARG A 177 16.92 -2.23 2.62
N ILE A 178 17.61 -3.29 2.20
CA ILE A 178 16.94 -4.59 1.96
C ILE A 178 16.33 -5.14 3.26
N THR A 179 17.06 -5.11 4.37
CA THR A 179 16.57 -5.58 5.67
C THR A 179 15.41 -4.73 6.18
N ILE A 180 15.46 -3.41 6.01
CA ILE A 180 14.39 -2.49 6.38
C ILE A 180 13.13 -2.78 5.56
N GLY A 181 13.28 -3.01 4.24
CA GLY A 181 12.19 -3.38 3.36
C GLY A 181 11.53 -4.70 3.75
N ALA A 182 12.33 -5.73 4.04
CA ALA A 182 11.81 -7.02 4.49
C ALA A 182 11.06 -6.92 5.83
N ALA A 183 11.63 -6.18 6.79
CA ALA A 183 11.00 -5.93 8.09
C ALA A 183 9.70 -5.12 7.95
N LEU A 184 9.71 -4.08 7.10
CA LEU A 184 8.52 -3.31 6.76
C LEU A 184 7.45 -4.23 6.18
N PHE A 185 7.77 -5.04 5.16
CA PHE A 185 6.80 -5.92 4.53
C PHE A 185 6.13 -6.86 5.55
N ALA A 186 6.94 -7.53 6.39
CA ALA A 186 6.42 -8.38 7.45
C ALA A 186 5.52 -7.61 8.42
N LEU A 187 5.91 -6.39 8.81
CA LEU A 187 5.13 -5.55 9.70
C LEU A 187 3.82 -5.09 9.05
N LEU A 188 3.83 -4.72 7.77
CA LEU A 188 2.63 -4.34 7.02
C LEU A 188 1.64 -5.51 6.92
N VAL A 189 2.14 -6.73 6.71
CA VAL A 189 1.32 -7.94 6.73
C VAL A 189 0.71 -8.14 8.12
N VAL A 190 1.50 -8.07 9.20
CA VAL A 190 0.99 -8.26 10.56
C VAL A 190 -0.01 -7.18 10.96
N VAL A 191 0.34 -5.91 10.77
CA VAL A 191 -0.47 -4.75 11.20
C VAL A 191 -1.70 -4.58 10.33
N GLY A 192 -1.56 -4.74 9.01
CA GLY A 192 -2.68 -4.66 8.06
C GLY A 192 -3.69 -5.78 8.27
N ASN A 193 -3.26 -6.96 8.72
CA ASN A 193 -4.15 -8.07 9.04
C ASN A 193 -4.63 -8.07 10.49
N ALA A 194 -4.09 -7.24 11.39
CA ALA A 194 -4.44 -7.24 12.82
C ALA A 194 -5.96 -7.20 13.10
N PRO A 195 -6.78 -6.42 12.36
CA PRO A 195 -8.24 -6.45 12.50
C PRO A 195 -8.90 -7.78 12.10
N PHE A 196 -8.28 -8.54 11.20
CA PHE A 196 -8.79 -9.77 10.61
C PHE A 196 -8.20 -11.04 11.26
N ILE A 197 -7.16 -10.91 12.09
CA ILE A 197 -6.57 -12.02 12.85
C ILE A 197 -7.63 -12.85 13.63
N PRO A 198 -8.64 -12.24 14.29
CA PRO A 198 -9.67 -13.02 14.97
C PRO A 198 -10.46 -13.96 14.02
N ALA A 199 -10.72 -13.52 12.78
CA ALA A 199 -11.49 -14.29 11.79
C ALA A 199 -10.71 -15.48 11.21
N LEU A 200 -9.37 -15.48 11.30
CA LEU A 200 -8.52 -16.62 10.88
C LEU A 200 -8.64 -17.83 11.82
N PHE A 201 -9.05 -17.59 13.08
CA PHE A 201 -9.10 -18.62 14.12
C PHE A 201 -10.52 -19.01 14.55
N THR A 202 -11.56 -18.35 14.01
CA THR A 202 -12.95 -18.74 14.22
C THR A 202 -13.32 -19.89 13.27
N PRO A 203 -13.70 -21.08 13.77
CA PRO A 203 -14.14 -22.19 12.92
C PRO A 203 -15.42 -21.81 12.17
N SER A 204 -15.45 -22.02 10.86
CA SER A 204 -16.67 -22.00 10.05
C SER A 204 -17.46 -23.30 10.28
N GLY A 205 -17.99 -23.48 11.49
CA GLY A 205 -18.95 -24.55 11.79
C GLY A 205 -20.38 -24.02 11.66
N PRO A 206 -21.37 -24.85 11.30
CA PRO A 206 -22.77 -24.43 11.34
C PRO A 206 -23.11 -24.02 12.78
N THR A 207 -23.65 -22.81 12.94
CA THR A 207 -24.28 -22.39 14.19
C THR A 207 -25.41 -23.37 14.52
N PRO A 208 -25.45 -23.96 15.73
CA PRO A 208 -26.58 -24.77 16.18
C PRO A 208 -27.87 -23.97 16.29
#